data_AF-A0A5M9PQ95-F1
#
_entry.id   AF-A0A5M9PQ95-F1
#
_cell.length_a   1.000
_cell.length_b   1.000
_cell.length_c   1.000
_cell.angle_alpha   90.00
_cell.angle_beta   90.00
_cell.angle_gamma   90.00
#
_symmetry.space_group_name_H-M   'P 1'
#
loop_
_entity.id
_entity.type
_entity.pdbx_description
1 polymer ?
#
loop_
_entity_poly.entity_id
_entity_poly.type
_entity_poly.pdbx_seq_one_letter_code
_entity_poly.pdbx_strand_id
1 'polypeptide(L)'
;IGKRTEKRLNKLGITSIKELANADPLLLKQNLGTIGLQHFFHANGIDESNVREKYTPKSTSFSNSQILPRDYHKQREIELVIKEMAENLAIRLRKGGKLAGNLSLYAGAASTSEYSSVKISRNIDATQNTKDLQDLAICLFSEKYQGGAIRQIGISGNQLSDSSVKQLSLFESVEENQVNEKQESLQKVIDEIREKFDFLSIQKASSLSEGSRVVYRNKLIGGHAASQNEEDKDVS
;
A
#
# COMPACT_ATOMS: atom_id res chain seq x y z
N ILE A 1 3.80 -23.58 6.68
CA ILE A 1 2.71 -23.78 5.69
C ILE A 1 1.50 -22.96 6.15
N GLY A 2 0.85 -22.17 5.27
CA GLY A 2 -0.31 -21.34 5.64
C GLY A 2 -1.66 -22.02 5.39
N LYS A 3 -2.73 -21.52 6.01
CA LYS A 3 -4.10 -22.09 5.95
C LYS A 3 -4.61 -22.43 4.55
N ARG A 4 -4.28 -21.61 3.54
CA ARG A 4 -4.71 -21.85 2.15
C ARG A 4 -3.95 -23.01 1.50
N THR A 5 -2.65 -23.12 1.78
CA THR A 5 -1.80 -24.22 1.28
C THR A 5 -2.15 -25.53 1.98
N GLU A 6 -2.38 -25.49 3.29
CA GLU A 6 -2.89 -26.62 4.09
C GLU A 6 -4.19 -27.20 3.49
N LYS A 7 -5.19 -26.36 3.23
CA LYS A 7 -6.44 -26.82 2.58
C LYS A 7 -6.21 -27.47 1.21
N ARG A 8 -5.20 -27.04 0.45
CA ARG A 8 -4.85 -27.66 -0.84
C ARG A 8 -4.15 -29.00 -0.65
N LEU A 9 -3.24 -29.12 0.32
CA LEU A 9 -2.59 -30.38 0.69
C LEU A 9 -3.61 -31.40 1.20
N ASN A 10 -4.53 -30.99 2.08
CA ASN A 10 -5.58 -31.87 2.58
C ASN A 10 -6.47 -32.42 1.45
N LYS A 11 -6.73 -31.63 0.40
CA LYS A 11 -7.46 -32.09 -0.80
C LYS A 11 -6.68 -33.13 -1.62
N LEU A 12 -5.36 -33.18 -1.49
CA LEU A 12 -4.50 -34.19 -2.09
C LEU A 12 -4.31 -35.41 -1.17
N GLY A 13 -5.00 -35.46 -0.03
CA GLY A 13 -4.86 -36.52 0.97
C GLY A 13 -3.60 -36.36 1.85
N ILE A 14 -2.94 -35.19 1.81
CA ILE A 14 -1.74 -34.92 2.60
C ILE A 14 -2.13 -34.07 3.81
N THR A 15 -2.12 -34.69 4.98
CA THR A 15 -2.53 -34.09 6.26
C THR A 15 -1.42 -34.10 7.31
N SER A 16 -0.37 -34.90 7.10
CA SER A 16 0.80 -34.98 7.99
C SER A 16 2.11 -34.63 7.29
N ILE A 17 3.12 -34.25 8.07
CA ILE A 17 4.46 -33.98 7.53
C ILE A 17 5.11 -35.24 6.93
N LYS A 18 4.79 -36.42 7.49
CA LYS A 18 5.25 -37.71 6.98
C LYS A 18 4.65 -38.00 5.61
N GLU A 19 3.35 -37.75 5.43
CA GLU A 19 2.71 -37.89 4.11
C GLU A 19 3.30 -36.92 3.10
N LEU A 20 3.55 -35.67 3.51
CA LEU A 20 4.18 -34.66 2.65
C LEU A 20 5.60 -35.07 2.24
N ALA A 21 6.38 -35.66 3.15
CA ALA A 21 7.74 -36.13 2.87
C ALA A 21 7.78 -37.35 1.92
N ASN A 22 6.72 -38.16 1.90
CA ASN A 22 6.60 -39.36 1.04
C ASN A 22 5.73 -39.13 -0.21
N ALA A 23 5.18 -37.93 -0.39
CA ALA A 23 4.33 -37.60 -1.52
C ALA A 23 5.15 -37.50 -2.81
N ASP A 24 4.52 -37.78 -3.96
CA ASP A 24 5.14 -37.62 -5.27
C ASP A 24 5.52 -36.14 -5.52
N PRO A 25 6.81 -35.81 -5.68
CA PRO A 25 7.25 -34.44 -5.95
C PRO A 25 6.64 -33.85 -7.23
N LEU A 26 6.36 -34.68 -8.25
CA LEU A 26 5.73 -34.23 -9.49
C LEU A 26 4.29 -33.79 -9.24
N LEU A 27 3.54 -34.57 -8.47
CA LEU A 27 2.17 -34.25 -8.07
C LEU A 27 2.13 -32.95 -7.25
N LEU A 28 3.08 -32.75 -6.32
CA LEU A 28 3.19 -31.52 -5.54
C LEU A 28 3.54 -30.32 -6.43
N LYS A 29 4.47 -30.48 -7.39
CA LYS A 29 4.82 -29.42 -8.34
C LYS A 29 3.64 -29.04 -9.24
N GLN A 30 2.89 -30.02 -9.72
CA GLN A 30 1.74 -29.79 -10.59
C GLN A 30 0.62 -29.05 -9.85
N ASN A 31 0.37 -29.41 -8.59
CA ASN A 31 -0.73 -28.86 -7.82
C ASN A 31 -0.40 -27.57 -7.08
N LEU A 32 0.85 -27.38 -6.66
CA LEU A 32 1.26 -26.25 -5.82
C LEU A 32 2.35 -25.38 -6.48
N GLY A 33 3.02 -25.85 -7.52
CA GLY A 33 4.15 -25.17 -8.15
C GLY A 33 5.47 -25.40 -7.39
N THR A 34 6.41 -24.47 -7.54
CA THR A 34 7.74 -24.54 -6.89
C THR A 34 7.66 -24.60 -5.37
N ILE A 35 6.65 -23.97 -4.76
CA ILE A 35 6.43 -24.02 -3.31
C ILE A 35 6.04 -25.42 -2.82
N GLY A 36 5.39 -26.23 -3.66
CA GLY A 36 5.07 -27.63 -3.34
C GLY A 36 6.34 -28.48 -3.21
N LEU A 37 7.26 -28.33 -4.15
CA LEU A 37 8.58 -28.97 -4.10
C LEU A 37 9.38 -28.48 -2.90
N GLN A 38 9.37 -27.18 -2.62
CA GLN A 38 10.05 -26.63 -1.45
C GLN A 38 9.50 -27.25 -0.15
N HIS A 39 8.18 -27.40 -0.03
CA HIS A 39 7.56 -28.07 1.10
C HIS A 39 7.95 -29.55 1.22
N PHE A 40 8.07 -30.28 0.10
CA PHE A 40 8.58 -31.65 0.07
C PHE A 40 10.02 -31.74 0.58
N PHE A 41 10.92 -30.88 0.07
CA PHE A 41 12.32 -30.85 0.50
C PHE A 41 12.45 -30.49 1.98
N HIS A 42 11.73 -29.46 2.44
CA HIS A 42 11.73 -29.08 3.85
C HIS A 42 11.16 -30.20 4.75
N ALA A 43 10.14 -30.93 4.29
CA ALA A 43 9.60 -32.07 5.04
C ALA A 43 10.60 -33.25 5.15
N ASN A 44 11.55 -33.33 4.21
CA ASN A 44 12.69 -34.26 4.24
C ASN A 44 13.95 -33.64 4.86
N GLY A 45 13.88 -32.45 5.47
CA GLY A 45 15.01 -31.78 6.11
C GLY A 45 16.05 -31.21 5.13
N ILE A 46 15.70 -31.06 3.86
CA ILE A 46 16.57 -30.50 2.82
C ILE A 46 16.23 -29.03 2.63
N ASP A 47 17.16 -28.15 2.98
CA ASP A 47 17.10 -26.71 2.72
C ASP A 47 18.48 -26.22 2.27
N GLU A 48 18.61 -25.86 0.99
CA GLU A 48 19.86 -25.35 0.39
C GLU A 48 19.96 -23.82 0.48
N SER A 49 19.06 -23.15 1.22
CA SER A 49 19.11 -21.70 1.33
C SER A 49 20.40 -21.23 2.03
N ASN A 50 21.15 -20.40 1.31
CA ASN A 50 22.36 -19.81 1.85
C ASN A 50 22.01 -18.56 2.66
N VAL A 51 22.09 -18.65 3.99
CA VAL A 51 21.79 -17.52 4.90
C VAL A 51 22.69 -16.31 4.65
N ARG A 52 23.87 -16.50 4.03
CA ARG A 52 24.79 -15.41 3.68
C ARG A 52 24.35 -14.63 2.44
N GLU A 53 23.50 -15.20 1.59
CA GLU A 53 22.94 -14.52 0.43
C GLU A 53 21.75 -13.66 0.86
N LYS A 54 21.95 -12.34 0.89
CA LYS A 54 20.85 -11.41 1.13
C LYS A 54 19.85 -11.51 -0.01
N TYR A 55 18.61 -11.88 0.31
CA TYR A 55 17.51 -11.86 -0.64
C TYR A 55 17.34 -10.47 -1.26
N THR A 56 17.49 -10.38 -2.58
CA THR A 56 17.17 -9.20 -3.35
C THR A 56 15.77 -9.37 -3.96
N PRO A 57 14.77 -8.57 -3.52
CA PRO A 57 13.44 -8.66 -4.07
C PRO A 57 13.46 -8.30 -5.57
N LYS A 58 12.75 -9.09 -6.39
CA LYS A 58 12.63 -8.86 -7.84
C LYS A 58 12.01 -7.49 -8.17
N SER A 59 11.16 -6.99 -7.27
CA SER A 59 10.58 -5.66 -7.37
C SER A 59 10.34 -5.11 -5.97
N THR A 60 10.55 -3.80 -5.82
CA THR A 60 10.21 -3.05 -4.61
C THR A 60 8.99 -2.19 -4.90
N SER A 61 8.21 -1.90 -3.85
CA SER A 61 7.06 -1.01 -3.92
C SER A 61 6.97 -0.21 -2.63
N PHE A 62 6.40 1.00 -2.73
CA PHE A 62 5.95 1.72 -1.56
C PHE A 62 4.44 1.53 -1.45
N SER A 63 3.99 1.00 -0.31
CA SER A 63 2.56 0.76 -0.09
C SER A 63 2.17 1.11 1.33
N ASN A 64 0.94 1.59 1.49
CA ASN A 64 0.30 1.83 2.76
C ASN A 64 -1.15 1.36 2.67
N SER A 65 -1.63 0.74 3.74
CA SER A 65 -3.02 0.35 3.86
C SER A 65 -3.53 0.62 5.27
N GLN A 66 -4.85 0.63 5.41
CA GLN A 66 -5.51 0.73 6.71
C GLN A 66 -6.86 0.04 6.70
N ILE A 67 -7.18 -0.53 7.86
CA ILE A 67 -8.54 -0.88 8.22
C ILE A 67 -9.16 0.37 8.84
N LEU A 68 -10.32 0.78 8.34
CA LEU A 68 -11.05 1.94 8.83
C LEU A 68 -11.66 1.63 10.21
N PRO A 69 -11.89 2.62 11.08
CA PRO A 69 -12.42 2.39 12.43
C PRO A 69 -13.89 1.99 12.42
N ARG A 70 -14.67 2.51 11.47
CA ARG A 70 -16.07 2.15 11.19
C ARG A 70 -16.27 1.83 9.71
N ASP A 71 -17.45 1.38 9.34
CA ASP A 71 -17.85 1.26 7.95
C ASP A 71 -18.06 2.67 7.38
N TYR A 72 -17.45 2.94 6.22
CA TYR A 72 -17.56 4.22 5.54
C TYR A 72 -18.59 4.09 4.42
N HIS A 73 -19.74 4.74 4.58
CA HIS A 73 -20.84 4.73 3.60
C HIS A 73 -20.85 5.95 2.70
N LYS A 74 -20.32 7.09 3.17
CA LYS A 74 -20.31 8.34 2.41
C LYS A 74 -19.11 8.34 1.46
N GLN A 75 -19.38 8.38 0.16
CA GLN A 75 -18.34 8.44 -0.88
C GLN A 75 -17.30 9.54 -0.61
N ARG A 76 -17.74 10.74 -0.20
CA ARG A 76 -16.84 11.85 0.14
C ARG A 76 -15.85 11.52 1.25
N GLU A 77 -16.25 10.75 2.27
CA GLU A 77 -15.33 10.32 3.33
C GLU A 77 -14.33 9.29 2.82
N ILE A 78 -14.78 8.36 1.96
CA ILE A 78 -13.90 7.35 1.33
C ILE A 78 -12.85 8.03 0.46
N GLU A 79 -13.27 8.96 -0.41
CA GLU A 79 -12.39 9.73 -1.28
C GLU A 79 -11.40 10.58 -0.50
N LEU A 80 -11.84 11.21 0.59
CA LEU A 80 -10.95 11.95 1.48
C LEU A 80 -9.83 11.03 1.99
N VAL A 81 -10.18 9.85 2.48
CA VAL A 81 -9.20 8.89 2.98
C VAL A 81 -8.27 8.40 1.86
N ILE A 82 -8.78 8.16 0.66
CA ILE A 82 -7.95 7.79 -0.50
C ILE A 82 -6.92 8.89 -0.79
N LYS A 83 -7.34 10.17 -0.75
CA LYS A 83 -6.43 11.31 -0.94
C LYS A 83 -5.35 11.36 0.13
N GLU A 84 -5.71 11.14 1.39
CA GLU A 84 -4.74 11.09 2.50
C GLU A 84 -3.74 9.93 2.34
N MET A 85 -4.20 8.79 1.86
CA MET A 85 -3.35 7.62 1.61
C MET A 85 -2.38 7.88 0.45
N ALA A 86 -2.85 8.52 -0.63
CA ALA A 86 -2.01 8.93 -1.76
C ALA A 86 -0.98 10.00 -1.37
N GLU A 87 -1.33 10.96 -0.50
CA GLU A 87 -0.38 11.94 0.03
C GLU A 87 0.73 11.27 0.84
N ASN A 88 0.38 10.34 1.72
CA ASN A 88 1.36 9.56 2.47
C ASN A 88 2.26 8.71 1.57
N LEU A 89 1.72 8.16 0.48
CA LEU A 89 2.52 7.44 -0.51
C LEU A 89 3.52 8.38 -1.20
N ALA A 90 3.07 9.56 -1.63
CA ALA A 90 3.91 10.57 -2.28
C ALA A 90 5.07 11.03 -1.38
N ILE A 91 4.80 11.30 -0.09
CA ILE A 91 5.82 11.66 0.90
C ILE A 91 6.86 10.54 1.04
N ARG A 92 6.42 9.28 1.10
CA ARG A 92 7.33 8.13 1.21
C ARG A 92 8.18 7.93 -0.04
N LEU A 93 7.60 8.14 -1.22
CA LEU A 93 8.33 8.12 -2.48
C LEU A 93 9.42 9.20 -2.50
N ARG A 94 9.09 10.44 -2.13
CA ARG A 94 10.05 11.55 -2.01
C ARG A 94 11.16 11.28 -1.01
N LYS A 95 10.83 10.82 0.20
CA LYS A 95 11.82 10.42 1.22
C LYS A 95 12.73 9.29 0.75
N GLY A 96 12.20 8.39 -0.08
CA GLY A 96 12.98 7.30 -0.70
C GLY A 96 13.74 7.70 -1.97
N GLY A 97 13.59 8.93 -2.46
CA GLY A 97 14.15 9.36 -3.75
C GLY A 97 13.63 8.55 -4.94
N LYS A 98 12.38 8.08 -4.89
CA LYS A 98 11.79 7.21 -5.91
C LYS A 98 10.59 7.86 -6.60
N LEU A 99 10.39 7.51 -7.86
CA LEU A 99 9.18 7.78 -8.65
C LEU A 99 8.41 6.47 -8.85
N ALA A 100 7.08 6.51 -8.93
CA ALA A 100 6.26 5.33 -9.18
C ALA A 100 5.69 5.34 -10.60
N GLY A 101 6.02 4.33 -11.42
CA GLY A 101 5.47 4.14 -12.77
C GLY A 101 4.14 3.36 -12.81
N ASN A 102 3.63 2.92 -11.67
CA ASN A 102 2.34 2.27 -11.57
C ASN A 102 1.69 2.58 -10.23
N LEU A 103 0.39 2.88 -10.25
CA LEU A 103 -0.42 3.07 -9.07
C LEU A 103 -1.48 1.97 -8.96
N SER A 104 -1.53 1.31 -7.81
CA SER A 104 -2.55 0.31 -7.47
C SER A 104 -3.40 0.80 -6.31
N LEU A 105 -4.72 0.69 -6.44
CA LEU A 105 -5.70 1.00 -5.41
C LEU A 105 -6.47 -0.26 -5.02
N TYR A 106 -6.67 -0.42 -3.72
CA TYR A 106 -7.55 -1.41 -3.12
C TYR A 106 -8.52 -0.75 -2.15
N ALA A 107 -9.82 -0.94 -2.35
CA ALA A 107 -10.85 -0.58 -1.39
C ALA A 107 -11.65 -1.84 -1.02
N GLY A 108 -11.40 -2.35 0.19
CA GLY A 108 -12.06 -3.52 0.74
C GLY A 108 -13.46 -3.18 1.24
N ALA A 109 -14.46 -3.87 0.70
CA ALA A 109 -15.85 -3.74 1.12
C ALA A 109 -16.05 -4.25 2.56
N ALA A 110 -16.97 -3.63 3.30
CA ALA A 110 -17.41 -4.14 4.60
C ALA A 110 -18.12 -5.48 4.44
N SER A 111 -18.14 -6.31 5.49
CA SER A 111 -18.85 -7.60 5.46
C SER A 111 -20.36 -7.45 5.26
N THR A 112 -20.90 -6.29 5.61
CA THR A 112 -22.31 -5.89 5.44
C THR A 112 -22.61 -5.34 4.06
N SER A 113 -21.60 -5.11 3.22
CA SER A 113 -21.77 -4.54 1.89
C SER A 113 -22.22 -5.61 0.89
N GLU A 114 -23.26 -5.27 0.12
CA GLU A 114 -23.71 -6.07 -1.03
C GLU A 114 -22.75 -5.96 -2.23
N TYR A 115 -21.90 -4.93 -2.23
CA TYR A 115 -20.91 -4.68 -3.28
C TYR A 115 -19.56 -5.31 -2.96
N SER A 116 -18.89 -5.78 -4.01
CA SER A 116 -17.56 -6.36 -3.93
C SER A 116 -16.45 -5.32 -3.71
N SER A 117 -15.28 -5.79 -3.25
CA SER A 117 -14.11 -4.92 -3.06
C SER A 117 -13.55 -4.42 -4.38
N VAL A 118 -13.12 -3.15 -4.42
CA VAL A 118 -12.47 -2.54 -5.59
C VAL A 118 -10.98 -2.89 -5.59
N LYS A 119 -10.48 -3.42 -6.69
CA LYS A 119 -9.05 -3.66 -6.97
C LYS A 119 -8.75 -3.19 -8.37
N ILE A 120 -7.89 -2.19 -8.51
CA ILE A 120 -7.55 -1.63 -9.81
C ILE A 120 -6.13 -1.07 -9.79
N SER A 121 -5.44 -1.12 -10.94
CA SER A 121 -4.10 -0.58 -11.10
C SER A 121 -3.93 0.04 -12.48
N ARG A 122 -3.09 1.07 -12.60
CA ARG A 122 -2.76 1.71 -13.87
C ARG A 122 -1.29 2.06 -13.95
N ASN A 123 -0.68 1.79 -15.10
CA ASN A 123 0.65 2.29 -15.43
C ASN A 123 0.57 3.78 -15.79
N ILE A 124 1.54 4.54 -15.32
CA ILE A 124 1.63 5.98 -15.48
C ILE A 124 3.07 6.39 -15.74
N ASP A 125 3.26 7.60 -16.23
CA ASP A 125 4.58 8.21 -16.22
C ASP A 125 5.06 8.34 -14.77
N ALA A 126 6.34 8.00 -14.56
CA ALA A 126 6.87 7.84 -13.22
C ALA A 126 6.81 9.17 -12.47
N THR A 127 6.01 9.21 -11.39
CA THR A 127 5.78 10.44 -10.62
C THR A 127 5.82 10.19 -9.11
N GLN A 128 6.07 11.27 -8.39
CA GLN A 128 5.94 11.36 -6.93
C GLN A 128 5.13 12.61 -6.53
N ASN A 129 4.51 13.29 -7.51
CA ASN A 129 3.70 14.47 -7.27
C ASN A 129 2.43 14.06 -6.51
N THR A 130 2.19 14.73 -5.39
CA THR A 130 1.03 14.43 -4.53
C THR A 130 -0.30 14.62 -5.27
N LYS A 131 -0.42 15.66 -6.10
CA LYS A 131 -1.67 15.97 -6.80
C LYS A 131 -1.99 14.90 -7.85
N ASP A 132 -1.02 14.56 -8.70
CA ASP A 132 -1.21 13.55 -9.75
C ASP A 132 -1.61 12.20 -9.17
N LEU A 133 -0.94 11.79 -8.07
CA LEU A 133 -1.27 10.54 -7.38
C LEU A 133 -2.65 10.57 -6.72
N GLN A 134 -3.07 11.72 -6.16
CA GLN A 134 -4.40 11.89 -5.59
C GLN A 134 -5.49 11.83 -6.66
N ASP A 135 -5.33 12.59 -7.74
CA ASP A 135 -6.30 12.68 -8.83
C ASP A 135 -6.45 11.33 -9.54
N LEU A 136 -5.33 10.64 -9.78
CA LEU A 136 -5.34 9.29 -10.32
C LEU A 136 -6.03 8.29 -9.38
N ALA A 137 -5.73 8.30 -8.08
CA ALA A 137 -6.34 7.38 -7.13
C ALA A 137 -7.86 7.54 -7.08
N ILE A 138 -8.36 8.77 -7.15
CA ILE A 138 -9.81 9.07 -7.19
C ILE A 138 -10.44 8.64 -8.51
N CYS A 139 -9.76 8.87 -9.64
CA CYS A 139 -10.20 8.38 -10.95
C CYS A 139 -10.35 6.86 -10.94
N LEU A 140 -9.31 6.14 -10.48
CA LEU A 140 -9.32 4.68 -10.36
C LEU A 140 -10.43 4.17 -9.43
N PHE A 141 -10.66 4.85 -8.31
CA PHE A 141 -11.76 4.51 -7.41
C PHE A 141 -13.12 4.65 -8.10
N SER A 142 -13.36 5.80 -8.73
CA SER A 142 -14.64 6.15 -9.37
C SER A 142 -14.99 5.22 -10.54
N GLU A 143 -14.00 4.68 -11.24
CA GLU A 143 -14.21 3.73 -12.35
C GLU A 143 -14.82 2.39 -11.93
N LYS A 144 -14.61 1.98 -10.68
CA LYS A 144 -15.01 0.64 -10.19
C LYS A 144 -15.94 0.69 -8.99
N TYR A 145 -16.03 1.82 -8.31
CA TYR A 145 -16.90 1.97 -7.15
C TYR A 145 -18.35 2.07 -7.61
N GLN A 146 -19.16 1.12 -7.17
CA GLN A 146 -20.60 1.04 -7.50
C GLN A 146 -21.50 1.41 -6.31
N GLY A 147 -20.90 1.85 -5.21
CA GLY A 147 -21.56 2.05 -3.92
C GLY A 147 -21.11 1.03 -2.86
N GLY A 148 -21.81 1.03 -1.73
CA GLY A 148 -21.52 0.14 -0.61
C GLY A 148 -20.51 0.69 0.40
N ALA A 149 -20.49 0.04 1.55
CA ALA A 149 -19.62 0.41 2.65
C ALA A 149 -18.19 -0.10 2.43
N ILE A 150 -17.20 0.77 2.66
CA ILE A 150 -15.78 0.41 2.64
C ILE A 150 -15.25 0.29 4.08
N ARG A 151 -14.46 -0.77 4.32
CA ARG A 151 -13.83 -1.09 5.61
C ARG A 151 -12.31 -1.05 5.55
N GLN A 152 -11.72 -1.12 4.36
CA GLN A 152 -10.27 -1.16 4.18
C GLN A 152 -9.87 -0.33 2.96
N ILE A 153 -8.79 0.43 3.06
CA ILE A 153 -8.22 1.17 1.92
C ILE A 153 -6.73 0.91 1.88
N GLY A 154 -6.19 0.62 0.70
CA GLY A 154 -4.78 0.46 0.44
C GLY A 154 -4.37 1.08 -0.88
N ILE A 155 -3.19 1.68 -0.92
CA ILE A 155 -2.59 2.25 -2.12
C ILE A 155 -1.13 1.83 -2.21
N SER A 156 -0.66 1.55 -3.43
CA SER A 156 0.70 1.09 -3.69
C SER A 156 1.27 1.74 -4.94
N GLY A 157 2.46 2.33 -4.81
CA GLY A 157 3.32 2.73 -5.92
C GLY A 157 4.28 1.59 -6.27
N ASN A 158 4.20 1.13 -7.51
CA ASN A 158 5.00 0.03 -8.05
C ASN A 158 5.87 0.53 -9.21
N GLN A 159 6.72 -0.35 -9.77
CA GLN A 159 7.64 -0.01 -10.87
C GLN A 159 8.47 1.24 -10.54
N LEU A 160 9.23 1.14 -9.45
CA LEU A 160 9.95 2.27 -8.90
C LEU A 160 11.19 2.60 -9.75
N SER A 161 11.38 3.89 -10.04
CA SER A 161 12.59 4.44 -10.66
C SER A 161 13.23 5.50 -9.75
N ASP A 162 14.50 5.81 -9.97
CA ASP A 162 15.20 6.84 -9.20
C ASP A 162 14.80 8.25 -9.63
N SER A 163 14.52 9.13 -8.66
CA SER A 163 14.12 10.51 -8.93
C SER A 163 15.23 11.37 -9.53
N SER A 164 16.48 10.91 -9.49
CA SER A 164 17.63 11.57 -10.13
C SER A 164 17.55 11.55 -11.66
N VAL A 165 16.79 10.61 -12.22
CA VAL A 165 16.54 10.49 -13.66
C VAL A 165 15.15 11.06 -13.95
N LYS A 166 14.97 12.37 -13.76
CA LYS A 166 13.72 13.03 -14.13
C LYS A 166 13.64 13.09 -15.65
N GLN A 167 12.70 12.35 -16.24
CA GLN A 167 12.44 12.43 -17.68
C GLN A 167 11.74 13.76 -17.97
N LEU A 168 12.44 14.66 -18.68
CA LEU A 168 11.83 15.87 -19.19
C LEU A 168 10.93 15.50 -20.38
N SER A 169 9.68 15.96 -20.34
CA SER A 169 8.81 15.86 -21.50
C SER A 169 9.25 16.88 -22.56
N LEU A 170 9.48 16.40 -23.79
CA LEU A 170 9.77 17.28 -24.93
C LEU A 170 8.53 18.04 -25.42
N PHE A 171 7.34 17.64 -24.94
CA PHE A 171 6.05 18.17 -25.40
C PHE A 171 5.35 19.04 -24.35
N GLU A 172 5.97 19.26 -23.18
CA GLU A 172 5.45 20.20 -22.19
C GLU A 172 5.77 21.63 -22.60
N SER A 173 4.77 22.51 -22.49
CA SER A 173 4.98 23.95 -22.69
C SER A 173 5.88 24.53 -21.59
N VAL A 174 6.47 25.71 -21.84
CA VAL A 174 7.28 26.42 -20.84
C VAL A 174 6.44 26.77 -19.60
N GLU A 175 5.16 27.08 -19.81
CA GLU A 175 4.22 27.42 -18.74
C GLU A 175 3.90 26.20 -17.86
N GLU A 176 3.61 25.05 -18.46
CA GLU A 176 3.37 23.79 -17.73
C GLU A 176 4.60 23.37 -16.90
N ASN A 177 5.80 23.47 -17.48
CA ASN A 177 7.04 23.19 -16.77
C ASN A 177 7.20 24.08 -15.53
N GLN A 178 6.99 25.40 -15.67
CA GLN A 178 7.10 26.34 -14.54
C GLN A 178 6.06 26.06 -13.44
N VAL A 179 4.84 25.67 -13.81
CA VAL A 179 3.80 25.30 -12.84
C VAL A 179 4.21 24.03 -12.09
N ASN A 180 4.72 23.03 -12.80
CA ASN A 180 5.17 21.77 -12.22
C ASN A 180 6.34 21.99 -11.24
N GLU A 181 7.34 22.78 -11.62
CA GLU A 181 8.47 23.13 -10.74
C GLU A 181 8.03 23.86 -9.47
N LYS A 182 7.11 24.82 -9.59
CA LYS A 182 6.53 25.52 -8.42
C LYS A 182 5.80 24.56 -7.48
N GLN A 183 5.03 23.61 -8.03
CA GLN A 183 4.34 22.61 -7.23
C GLN A 183 5.31 21.66 -6.53
N GLU A 184 6.36 21.20 -7.20
CA GLU A 184 7.38 20.34 -6.60
C GLU A 184 8.15 21.06 -5.49
N SER A 185 8.54 22.32 -5.72
CA SER A 185 9.18 23.16 -4.70
C SER A 185 8.28 23.34 -3.48
N LEU A 186 7.00 23.64 -3.70
CA LEU A 186 6.01 23.76 -2.62
C LEU A 186 5.87 22.45 -1.82
N GLN A 187 5.78 21.30 -2.51
CA GLN A 187 5.67 19.99 -1.85
C GLN A 187 6.91 19.68 -1.02
N LYS A 188 8.12 19.99 -1.52
CA LYS A 188 9.38 19.84 -0.75
C LYS A 188 9.37 20.70 0.50
N VAL A 189 9.00 21.99 0.40
CA VAL A 189 8.94 22.89 1.55
C VAL A 189 7.93 22.39 2.60
N ILE A 190 6.76 21.91 2.17
CA ILE A 190 5.77 21.32 3.09
C ILE A 190 6.36 20.11 3.82
N ASP A 191 7.06 19.23 3.10
CA ASP A 191 7.67 18.04 3.69
C ASP A 191 8.79 18.40 4.67
N GLU A 192 9.63 19.40 4.35
CA GLU A 192 10.69 19.91 5.23
C GLU A 192 10.13 20.50 6.53
N ILE A 193 9.03 21.27 6.44
CA ILE A 193 8.32 21.78 7.63
C ILE A 193 7.82 20.63 8.49
N ARG A 194 7.19 19.62 7.88
CA ARG A 194 6.66 18.44 8.58
C ARG A 194 7.76 17.58 9.20
N GLU A 195 8.93 17.52 8.60
CA GLU A 195 10.08 16.82 9.15
C GLU A 195 10.69 17.57 10.35
N LYS A 196 10.70 18.90 10.31
CA LYS A 196 11.26 19.74 11.38
C LYS A 196 10.33 19.93 12.57
N PHE A 197 9.01 20.06 12.34
CA PHE A 197 8.03 20.49 13.34
C PHE A 197 6.92 19.46 13.62
N ASP A 198 7.11 18.20 13.25
CA ASP A 198 6.10 17.14 13.24
C ASP A 198 5.10 17.21 12.08
N PHE A 199 4.56 16.05 11.70
CA PHE A 199 3.66 15.88 10.57
C PHE A 199 2.38 16.71 10.70
N LEU A 200 1.87 16.93 11.91
CA LEU A 200 0.65 17.72 12.12
C LEU A 200 0.86 19.24 12.09
N SER A 201 2.09 19.74 11.98
CA SER A 201 2.40 21.18 11.94
C SER A 201 1.72 21.93 10.79
N ILE A 202 1.58 21.29 9.63
CA ILE A 202 0.88 21.85 8.47
C ILE A 202 0.00 20.79 7.80
N GLN A 203 -1.31 21.05 7.81
CA GLN A 203 -2.31 20.15 7.28
C GLN A 203 -3.38 20.90 6.48
N LYS A 204 -3.98 20.19 5.52
CA LYS A 204 -5.16 20.68 4.82
C LYS A 204 -6.33 20.76 5.81
N ALA A 205 -7.20 21.75 5.67
CA ALA A 205 -8.40 21.89 6.52
C ALA A 205 -9.30 20.64 6.52
N SER A 206 -9.28 19.85 5.43
CA SER A 206 -9.99 18.57 5.33
C SER A 206 -9.57 17.54 6.38
N SER A 207 -8.37 17.66 6.97
CA SER A 207 -7.88 16.78 8.04
C SER A 207 -8.69 16.88 9.34
N LEU A 208 -9.44 17.97 9.54
CA LEU A 208 -10.32 18.17 10.70
C LEU A 208 -11.73 17.60 10.47
N SER A 209 -12.04 17.11 9.28
CA SER A 209 -13.34 16.50 9.01
C SER A 209 -13.45 15.13 9.68
N GLU A 210 -14.66 14.76 10.09
CA GLU A 210 -14.94 13.53 10.86
C GLU A 210 -14.47 12.24 10.14
N GLY A 211 -14.50 12.23 8.81
CA GLY A 211 -14.05 11.10 8.00
C GLY A 211 -12.52 10.96 7.91
N SER A 212 -11.76 12.01 8.22
CA SER A 212 -10.30 12.03 8.11
C SER A 212 -9.62 11.03 9.05
N ARG A 213 -8.50 10.47 8.61
CA ARG A 213 -7.64 9.61 9.44
C ARG A 213 -6.29 10.22 9.75
N VAL A 214 -5.95 11.40 9.23
CA VAL A 214 -4.62 12.04 9.37
C VAL A 214 -4.18 12.15 10.83
N VAL A 215 -5.00 12.76 11.69
CA VAL A 215 -4.66 12.99 13.11
C VAL A 215 -4.49 11.68 13.85
N TYR A 216 -5.42 10.73 13.67
CA TYR A 216 -5.33 9.42 14.30
C TYR A 216 -4.10 8.65 13.84
N ARG A 217 -3.77 8.67 12.54
CA ARG A 217 -2.61 7.98 11.98
C ARG A 217 -1.29 8.55 12.49
N ASN A 218 -1.22 9.84 12.80
CA ASN A 218 -0.01 10.43 13.37
C ASN A 218 0.35 9.84 14.74
N LYS A 219 -0.64 9.33 15.48
CA LYS A 219 -0.43 8.63 16.75
C LYS A 219 0.05 7.17 16.57
N LEU A 220 0.18 6.69 15.33
CA LEU A 220 0.56 5.31 15.04
C LEU A 220 2.00 5.22 14.51
N ILE A 221 2.76 4.25 15.00
CA ILE A 221 4.06 3.86 14.45
C ILE A 221 3.89 2.53 13.71
N GLY A 222 4.16 2.52 12.40
CA GLY A 222 4.05 1.31 11.58
C GLY A 222 2.63 0.72 11.47
N GLY A 223 1.59 1.47 11.86
CA GLY A 223 0.20 1.00 11.92
C GLY A 223 -0.24 0.46 13.28
N HIS A 224 0.64 0.47 14.28
CA HIS A 224 0.33 0.14 15.68
C HIS A 224 0.31 1.41 16.51
N ALA A 225 -0.46 1.43 17.61
CA ALA A 225 -0.42 2.54 18.54
C ALA A 225 1.02 2.77 18.99
N ALA A 226 1.53 3.99 18.80
CA ALA A 226 2.74 4.40 19.48
C ALA A 226 2.42 4.30 20.98
N SER A 227 3.26 3.62 21.75
CA SER A 227 3.16 3.61 23.21
C SER A 227 3.51 5.00 23.74
N GLN A 228 2.61 5.96 23.56
CA GLN A 228 2.60 7.26 24.19
C GLN A 228 1.18 7.50 24.70
N ASN A 229 0.83 6.74 25.75
CA ASN A 229 -0.12 7.23 26.72
C ASN A 229 0.66 8.19 27.62
N GLU A 230 0.65 9.48 27.30
CA GLU A 230 0.62 10.46 28.37
C GLU A 230 -0.84 10.75 28.67
N GLU A 231 -1.15 10.66 29.96
CA GLU A 231 -2.47 10.83 30.54
C GLU A 231 -3.03 12.22 30.23
N ASP A 232 -3.98 12.33 29.30
CA ASP A 232 -4.97 13.40 29.40
C ASP A 232 -5.96 12.97 30.48
N LYS A 233 -5.59 13.25 31.73
CA LYS A 233 -6.55 13.29 32.84
C LYS A 233 -7.54 14.41 32.57
N ASP A 234 -8.81 14.04 32.70
CA ASP A 234 -10.00 14.87 32.68
C ASP A 234 -9.77 16.29 33.24
N VAL A 235 -10.17 17.30 32.47
CA VAL A 235 -10.53 18.60 33.04
C VAL A 235 -12.04 18.75 32.86
N SER A 236 -12.73 18.64 34.00
CA SER A 236 -14.13 19.02 34.20
C SER A 236 -14.34 20.52 34.00
#